data_AF-A0A653W498-F1
#
_entry.id   AF-A0A653W498-F1
#
_cell.length_a   1.000
_cell.length_b   1.000
_cell.length_c   1.000
_cell.angle_alpha   90.00
_cell.angle_beta   90.00
_cell.angle_gamma   90.00
#
_symmetry.space_group_name_H-M   'P 1'
#
loop_
_entity.id
_entity.type
_entity.pdbx_description
1 polymer ?
#
loop_
_entity_poly.entity_id
_entity_poly.type
_entity_poly.pdbx_seq_one_letter_code
_entity_poly.pdbx_strand_id
1 'polypeptide(L)'
;MMATDEQNEILRVLQKYQKDYYTRGNAFEAYTYLKESTSKIRFDDNFISSQFQKRLLQLKEVELITDLDLYAEKFAENLLKLILILKNPKK
;
A
#
# COMPACT_ATOMS: atom_id res chain seq x y z
N MET A 1 19.57 8.34 11.08
CA MET A 1 18.61 7.53 11.86
C MET A 1 17.14 7.93 11.61
N MET A 2 16.79 8.65 10.53
CA MET A 2 15.42 9.16 10.29
C MET A 2 14.49 8.26 9.44
N ALA A 3 15.04 7.34 8.63
CA ALA A 3 14.25 6.54 7.69
C ALA A 3 13.28 5.55 8.37
N THR A 4 13.56 5.13 9.61
CA THR A 4 12.74 4.17 10.34
C THR A 4 11.45 4.77 10.88
N ASP A 5 11.44 6.04 11.27
CA ASP A 5 10.26 6.65 11.90
C ASP A 5 9.18 7.00 10.86
N GLU A 6 9.58 7.54 9.72
CA GLU A 6 8.68 7.83 8.59
C GLU A 6 8.08 6.53 8.02
N GLN A 7 8.88 5.48 7.88
CA GLN A 7 8.41 4.18 7.41
C GLN A 7 7.45 3.53 8.40
N ASN A 8 7.72 3.64 9.71
CA ASN A 8 6.81 3.17 10.75
C ASN A 8 5.49 3.95 10.75
N GLU A 9 5.52 5.26 10.46
CA GLU A 9 4.32 6.06 10.29
C GLU A 9 3.50 5.58 9.09
N ILE A 10 4.14 5.37 7.93
CA ILE A 10 3.48 4.84 6.73
C ILE A 10 2.80 3.51 7.05
N LEU A 11 3.53 2.59 7.70
CA LEU A 11 2.99 1.29 8.11
C LEU A 11 1.78 1.41 9.06
N ARG A 12 1.82 2.32 10.04
CA ARG A 12 0.71 2.57 10.95
C ARG A 12 -0.52 3.11 10.23
N VAL A 13 -0.34 3.98 9.24
CA VAL A 13 -1.44 4.50 8.42
C VAL A 13 -2.05 3.37 7.59
N LEU A 14 -1.24 2.56 6.91
CA LEU A 14 -1.74 1.40 6.15
C LEU A 14 -2.52 0.41 7.03
N GLN A 15 -2.08 0.18 8.27
CA GLN A 15 -2.78 -0.67 9.22
C GLN A 15 -4.18 -0.15 9.60
N LYS A 16 -4.46 1.15 9.47
CA LYS A 16 -5.82 1.69 9.70
C LYS A 16 -6.78 1.19 8.65
N TYR A 17 -6.36 1.19 7.38
CA TYR A 17 -7.17 0.67 6.27
C TYR A 17 -7.40 -0.84 6.33
N GLN A 18 -6.58 -1.58 7.09
CA GLN A 18 -6.82 -3.02 7.32
C GLN A 18 -8.08 -3.31 8.14
N LYS A 19 -8.62 -2.32 8.84
CA LYS A 19 -9.83 -2.47 9.67
C LYS A 19 -11.11 -2.48 8.85
N ASP A 20 -11.06 -1.97 7.61
CA ASP A 20 -12.22 -1.84 6.75
C ASP A 20 -11.83 -1.87 5.27
N TYR A 21 -12.03 -3.04 4.66
CA TYR A 21 -11.81 -3.25 3.23
C TYR A 21 -13.06 -3.02 2.37
N TYR A 22 -14.22 -2.80 2.98
CA TYR A 22 -15.50 -2.74 2.26
C TYR A 22 -15.90 -1.30 1.94
N THR A 23 -15.41 -0.32 2.70
CA THR A 23 -15.68 1.09 2.39
C THR A 23 -15.00 1.52 1.10
N ARG A 24 -15.82 1.97 0.15
CA ARG A 24 -15.38 2.56 -1.12
C ARG A 24 -14.55 3.82 -0.89
N GLY A 25 -13.53 4.02 -1.73
CA GLY A 25 -12.59 5.12 -1.58
C GLY A 25 -11.41 4.81 -0.66
N ASN A 26 -11.51 3.83 0.27
CA ASN A 26 -10.38 3.49 1.14
C ASN A 26 -9.15 3.03 0.35
N ALA A 27 -9.33 2.28 -0.75
CA ALA A 27 -8.21 1.90 -1.60
C ALA A 27 -7.60 3.11 -2.32
N PHE A 28 -8.43 4.06 -2.78
CA PHE A 28 -7.97 5.33 -3.34
C PHE A 28 -7.20 6.21 -2.34
N GLU A 29 -7.69 6.33 -1.11
CA GLU A 29 -7.05 7.10 -0.04
C GLU A 29 -5.71 6.48 0.33
N ALA A 30 -5.66 5.15 0.49
CA ALA A 30 -4.42 4.42 0.74
C ALA A 30 -3.40 4.60 -0.40
N TYR A 31 -3.85 4.54 -1.66
CA TYR A 31 -3.02 4.81 -2.83
C TYR A 31 -2.48 6.24 -2.82
N THR A 32 -3.33 7.23 -2.57
CA THR A 32 -2.95 8.66 -2.58
C THR A 32 -1.90 8.93 -1.51
N TYR A 33 -2.13 8.45 -0.29
CA TYR A 33 -1.17 8.56 0.81
C TYR A 33 0.18 7.93 0.49
N LEU A 34 0.19 6.72 -0.09
CA LEU A 34 1.42 6.04 -0.48
C LEU A 34 2.15 6.74 -1.61
N LYS A 35 1.43 7.27 -2.59
CA LYS A 35 2.02 8.02 -3.71
C LYS A 35 2.73 9.27 -3.19
N GLU A 36 2.10 10.03 -2.31
CA GLU A 36 2.69 11.22 -1.68
C GLU A 36 3.88 10.87 -0.78
N SER A 37 3.84 9.70 -0.15
CA SER A 37 4.90 9.21 0.74
C SER A 37 6.02 8.46 0.00
N THR A 38 5.90 8.21 -1.31
CA THR A 38 6.83 7.35 -2.08
C THR A 38 8.26 7.88 -2.03
N SER A 39 8.46 9.20 -2.08
CA SER A 39 9.80 9.81 -2.00
C SER A 39 10.52 9.58 -0.66
N LYS A 40 9.77 9.21 0.38
CA LYS A 40 10.29 8.90 1.73
C LYS A 40 10.68 7.43 1.89
N ILE A 41 10.27 6.57 0.96
CA ILE A 41 10.56 5.14 1.02
C ILE A 41 11.87 4.86 0.27
N ARG A 42 12.83 4.22 0.96
CA ARG A 42 14.08 3.78 0.36
C ARG A 42 14.03 2.28 0.11
N PHE A 43 14.20 1.89 -1.15
CA PHE A 43 14.36 0.51 -1.57
C PHE A 43 15.82 0.25 -1.89
N ASP A 44 16.40 -0.80 -1.32
CA ASP A 44 17.78 -1.21 -1.61
C ASP A 44 17.85 -2.11 -2.86
N ASP A 45 16.69 -2.58 -3.35
CA ASP A 45 16.55 -3.46 -4.50
C ASP A 45 15.52 -2.91 -5.52
N ASN A 46 15.95 -2.82 -6.78
CA ASN A 46 15.12 -2.37 -7.91
C ASN A 46 13.92 -3.30 -8.18
N PHE A 47 14.08 -4.60 -7.97
CA PHE A 47 13.00 -5.57 -8.05
C PHE A 47 11.92 -5.28 -7.00
N ILE A 48 12.32 -5.05 -5.74
CA ILE A 48 11.39 -4.71 -4.66
C ILE A 48 10.68 -3.39 -4.94
N SER A 49 11.42 -2.37 -5.42
CA SER A 49 10.84 -1.10 -5.87
C SER A 49 9.81 -1.30 -6.99
N SER A 50 10.12 -2.12 -8.00
CA SER A 50 9.19 -2.42 -9.09
C SER A 50 7.94 -3.16 -8.60
N GLN A 51 8.09 -4.12 -7.68
CA GLN A 51 6.95 -4.80 -7.06
C GLN A 51 6.08 -3.83 -6.27
N PHE A 52 6.69 -2.89 -5.53
CA PHE A 52 5.95 -1.86 -4.82
C PHE A 52 5.13 -1.00 -5.79
N GLN A 53 5.75 -0.48 -6.86
CA GLN A 53 5.06 0.36 -7.84
C GLN A 53 3.92 -0.39 -8.53
N LYS A 54 4.14 -1.65 -8.90
CA LYS A 54 3.09 -2.50 -9.47
C LYS A 54 1.91 -2.64 -8.51
N ARG A 55 2.16 -2.92 -7.24
CA ARG A 55 1.11 -3.09 -6.22
C ARG A 55 0.38 -1.78 -5.92
N LEU A 56 1.09 -0.66 -5.94
CA LEU A 56 0.51 0.66 -5.77
C LEU A 56 -0.46 1.01 -6.91
N LEU A 57 -0.10 0.70 -8.15
CA LEU A 57 -1.00 0.87 -9.30
C LEU A 57 -2.22 -0.05 -9.20
N GLN A 58 -2.03 -1.31 -8.85
CA GLN A 58 -3.14 -2.26 -8.65
C GLN A 58 -4.10 -1.77 -7.55
N LEU A 59 -3.58 -1.17 -6.47
CA LEU A 59 -4.40 -0.58 -5.41
C LEU A 59 -5.32 0.53 -5.93
N LYS A 60 -4.84 1.36 -6.86
CA LYS A 60 -5.65 2.39 -7.53
C LYS A 60 -6.74 1.77 -8.41
N GLU A 61 -6.42 0.69 -9.11
CA GLU A 61 -7.34 0.00 -10.02
C GLU A 61 -8.49 -0.70 -9.30
N VAL A 62 -8.31 -1.07 -8.02
CA VAL A 62 -9.36 -1.68 -7.19
C VAL A 62 -10.63 -0.82 -7.16
N GLU A 63 -10.52 0.51 -7.22
CA GLU A 63 -11.67 1.42 -7.24
C GLU A 63 -12.59 1.24 -8.47
N LEU A 64 -12.10 0.62 -9.54
CA LEU A 64 -12.89 0.34 -10.73
C LEU A 64 -13.76 -0.92 -10.61
N ILE A 65 -13.50 -1.77 -9.60
CA ILE A 65 -14.23 -3.01 -9.39
C ILE A 65 -15.61 -2.67 -8.84
N THR A 66 -16.71 -3.01 -9.51
CA THR A 66 -18.07 -2.70 -9.03
C THR A 66 -18.60 -3.70 -8.00
N ASP A 67 -18.17 -4.96 -8.10
CA ASP A 67 -18.48 -6.00 -7.12
C ASP A 67 -17.78 -5.70 -5.78
N LEU A 68 -18.56 -5.66 -4.71
CA LEU A 68 -18.07 -5.23 -3.41
C LEU A 68 -17.17 -6.26 -2.73
N ASP A 69 -17.47 -7.55 -2.90
CA ASP A 69 -16.67 -8.63 -2.30
C ASP A 69 -15.32 -8.74 -3.03
N LEU A 70 -15.34 -8.66 -4.36
CA LEU A 70 -14.12 -8.63 -5.18
C LEU A 70 -13.29 -7.36 -4.91
N TYR A 71 -13.95 -6.20 -4.69
CA TYR A 71 -13.29 -4.97 -4.26
C TYR A 71 -12.52 -5.21 -2.96
N ALA A 72 -13.21 -5.71 -1.93
CA ALA A 72 -12.63 -5.92 -0.61
C ALA A 72 -11.48 -6.94 -0.65
N GLU A 73 -11.66 -8.03 -1.38
CA GLU A 73 -10.61 -9.06 -1.58
C GLU A 73 -9.36 -8.46 -2.22
N LYS A 74 -9.52 -7.74 -3.34
CA LYS A 74 -8.41 -7.17 -4.09
C LYS A 74 -7.76 -6.00 -3.36
N PHE A 75 -8.54 -5.24 -2.59
CA PHE A 75 -7.99 -4.23 -1.70
C PHE A 75 -7.11 -4.86 -0.62
N ALA A 76 -7.64 -5.84 0.12
CA ALA A 76 -6.92 -6.53 1.17
C ALA A 76 -5.62 -7.17 0.65
N GLU A 77 -5.68 -7.85 -0.51
CA GLU A 77 -4.53 -8.49 -1.14
C GLU A 77 -3.41 -7.47 -1.44
N ASN A 78 -3.74 -6.36 -2.09
CA ASN A 78 -2.73 -5.37 -2.48
C ASN A 78 -2.20 -4.61 -1.26
N LEU A 79 -3.06 -4.24 -0.32
CA LEU A 79 -2.64 -3.55 0.90
C LEU A 79 -1.70 -4.42 1.75
N LEU A 80 -2.00 -5.71 1.93
CA LEU A 80 -1.14 -6.64 2.65
C LEU A 80 0.23 -6.78 2.01
N LYS A 81 0.28 -6.92 0.67
CA LYS A 81 1.55 -7.03 -0.05
C LYS A 81 2.39 -5.76 0.06
N LEU A 82 1.76 -4.58 -0.02
CA LEU A 82 2.43 -3.30 0.20
C LEU A 82 3.02 -3.22 1.61
N ILE A 83 2.26 -3.59 2.63
CA ILE A 83 2.74 -3.64 4.03
C ILE A 83 3.93 -4.60 4.17
N LEU A 84 3.90 -5.77 3.54
CA LEU A 84 5.00 -6.75 3.61
C LEU A 84 6.28 -6.23 2.95
N ILE A 85 6.15 -5.59 1.78
CA ILE A 85 7.27 -4.93 1.10
C ILE A 85 7.86 -3.83 1.99
N LEU A 86 7.01 -2.97 2.56
CA LEU A 86 7.44 -1.89 3.43
C LEU A 86 8.00 -2.37 4.77
N LYS A 87 7.67 -3.57 5.25
CA LYS A 87 8.33 -4.15 6.43
C LYS A 87 9.73 -4.69 6.13
N ASN A 88 10.01 -5.05 4.88
CA ASN A 88 11.27 -5.66 4.47
C ASN A 88 11.79 -5.05 3.16
N PRO A 89 12.13 -3.74 3.13
CA PRO A 89 12.54 -3.05 1.91
C PRO A 89 13.95 -3.43 1.41
N LYS A 90 14.65 -4.34 2.11
CA LYS A 90 16.06 -4.74 1.90
C LYS A 90 16.23 -6.23 1.60
N LYS A 91 15.13 -6.96 1.40
CA LYS A 91 15.14 -8.43 1.26
C LYS A 91 15.12 -8.86 -0.19
#